data_AF-A0AA96MUG3-F1
#
_entry.id   AF-A0AA96MUG3-F1
#
_cell.length_a   1.000
_cell.length_b   1.000
_cell.length_c   1.000
_cell.angle_alpha   90.00
_cell.angle_beta   90.00
_cell.angle_gamma   90.00
#
_symmetry.space_group_name_H-M   'P 1'
#
loop_
_entity.id
_entity.type
_entity.pdbx_description
1 polymer ?
#
loop_
_entity_poly.entity_id
_entity_poly.type
_entity_poly.pdbx_seq_one_letter_code
_entity_poly.pdbx_strand_id
1 'polypeptide(L)' 'MTVIYGFRTSTYARNIYMFGVTKFETIDPAYIEPVKQFAAANYTDDQIKHAYTQGWINEEQFNDTMAYKYPTVSE' A
#
# COMPACT_ATOMS: atom_id res chain seq x y z
N MET A 1 18.31 -12.22 4.96
CA MET A 1 17.55 -10.98 5.23
C MET A 1 17.54 -10.16 3.96
N THR A 2 16.37 -9.86 3.41
CA THR A 2 16.24 -9.00 2.24
C THR A 2 16.43 -7.54 2.67
N VAL A 3 17.31 -6.81 2.01
CA VAL A 3 17.46 -5.36 2.26
C VAL A 3 16.26 -4.64 1.63
N ILE A 4 15.49 -3.93 2.44
CA ILE A 4 14.38 -3.10 1.98
C ILE A 4 14.91 -1.73 1.60
N TYR A 5 14.79 -1.38 0.32
CA TYR A 5 15.21 -0.08 -0.18
C TYR A 5 14.03 0.90 -0.19
N GLY A 6 14.11 1.99 0.56
CA GLY A 6 13.04 2.99 0.65
C GLY A 6 12.59 3.57 -0.70
N PHE A 7 13.52 3.77 -1.64
CA PHE A 7 13.19 4.25 -2.99
C PHE A 7 12.32 3.25 -3.79
N ARG A 8 12.51 1.94 -3.56
CA ARG A 8 11.68 0.91 -4.20
C ARG A 8 10.29 0.88 -3.57
N THR A 9 10.21 1.02 -2.25
CA THR A 9 8.94 1.10 -1.52
C THR A 9 8.08 2.25 -2.03
N SER A 10 8.62 3.46 -2.15
CA SER A 10 7.87 4.62 -2.65
C SER A 10 7.46 4.46 -4.13
N THR A 11 8.33 3.85 -4.95
CA THR A 11 8.03 3.56 -6.37
C THR A 11 6.89 2.55 -6.50
N TYR A 12 6.93 1.45 -5.74
CA TYR A 12 5.85 0.46 -5.75
C TYR A 12 4.55 1.05 -5.22
N ALA A 13 4.58 1.82 -4.13
CA ALA A 13 3.39 2.49 -3.61
C ALA A 13 2.75 3.39 -4.67
N ARG A 14 3.55 4.19 -5.38
CA ARG A 14 3.05 5.05 -6.46
C ARG A 14 2.44 4.23 -7.59
N ASN A 15 3.13 3.20 -8.04
CA ASN A 15 2.68 2.38 -9.17
C ASN A 15 1.40 1.59 -8.85
N ILE A 16 1.24 1.13 -7.62
CA ILE A 16 0.08 0.36 -7.17
C ILE A 16 -1.12 1.30 -6.89
N TYR A 17 -0.94 2.32 -6.05
CA TYR A 17 -2.07 3.13 -5.57
C TYR A 17 -2.41 4.33 -6.46
N MET A 18 -1.48 4.88 -7.25
CA MET A 18 -1.73 6.08 -8.06
C MET A 18 -1.96 5.78 -9.54
N PHE A 19 -1.37 4.70 -10.05
CA PHE A 19 -1.40 4.40 -11.49
C PHE A 19 -1.96 3.02 -11.85
N GLY A 20 -2.06 2.10 -10.90
CA GLY A 20 -2.54 0.74 -11.16
C GLY A 20 -1.69 -0.07 -12.14
N VAL A 21 -0.44 0.34 -12.40
CA VAL A 21 0.46 -0.32 -13.37
C VAL A 21 1.23 -1.49 -12.76
N THR A 22 1.09 -1.72 -11.46
CA THR A 22 1.72 -2.81 -10.71
C THR A 22 0.73 -3.35 -9.69
N LYS A 23 0.83 -4.64 -9.35
CA LYS A 23 0.00 -5.30 -8.33
C LYS A 23 0.86 -5.87 -7.21
N PHE A 24 0.32 -5.97 -6.01
CA PHE A 24 1.03 -6.59 -4.87
C PHE A 24 1.50 -8.03 -5.14
N GLU A 25 0.75 -8.80 -5.93
CA GLU A 25 1.11 -10.18 -6.32
C GLU A 25 2.36 -10.26 -7.22
N THR A 26 2.76 -9.13 -7.82
CA THR A 26 3.85 -9.07 -8.81
C THR A 26 5.15 -8.51 -8.24
N ILE A 27 5.14 -8.00 -7.00
CA ILE A 27 6.32 -7.47 -6.32
C ILE A 27 6.88 -8.51 -5.35
N ASP A 28 8.13 -8.32 -4.94
CA ASP A 28 8.74 -9.16 -3.90
C ASP A 28 7.93 -9.04 -2.59
N PRO A 29 7.51 -10.16 -1.96
CA PRO A 29 6.72 -10.17 -0.74
C PRO A 29 7.30 -9.32 0.39
N ALA A 30 8.62 -9.19 0.46
CA ALA A 30 9.30 -8.38 1.47
C ALA A 30 8.94 -6.88 1.38
N TYR A 31 8.42 -6.41 0.24
CA TYR A 31 7.98 -5.03 0.04
C TYR A 31 6.50 -4.80 0.31
N ILE A 32 5.68 -5.85 0.43
CA ILE A 32 4.22 -5.70 0.56
C ILE A 32 3.87 -4.84 1.79
N GLU A 33 4.38 -5.21 2.96
CA GLU A 33 4.12 -4.49 4.20
C GLU A 33 4.71 -3.06 4.19
N PRO A 34 6.00 -2.85 3.84
CA PRO A 34 6.54 -1.49 3.70
C PRO A 34 5.75 -0.60 2.74
N VAL A 35 5.24 -1.14 1.65
CA VAL A 35 4.45 -0.39 0.67
C VAL A 35 3.10 0.03 1.24
N LYS A 36 2.41 -0.86 1.96
CA LYS A 36 1.15 -0.53 2.66
C LYS A 36 1.36 0.56 3.71
N GLN A 37 2.41 0.42 4.53
CA GLN A 37 2.78 1.43 5.54
C GLN A 37 3.12 2.79 4.90
N PHE A 38 3.87 2.78 3.80
CA PHE A 38 4.19 4.00 3.06
C PHE A 38 2.93 4.67 2.51
N ALA A 39 2.03 3.90 1.88
CA ALA A 39 0.77 4.42 1.35
C ALA A 39 -0.10 5.01 2.47
N ALA A 40 -0.23 4.31 3.60
CA ALA A 40 -0.96 4.80 4.77
C ALA A 40 -0.43 6.15 5.28
N ALA A 41 0.90 6.31 5.34
CA ALA A 41 1.55 7.53 5.82
C ALA A 41 1.50 8.70 4.82
N ASN A 42 1.51 8.42 3.51
CA ASN A 42 1.74 9.46 2.48
C ASN A 42 0.52 9.76 1.60
N TYR A 43 -0.45 8.86 1.51
CA TYR A 43 -1.60 9.01 0.63
C TYR A 43 -2.88 9.31 1.40
N THR A 44 -3.79 10.04 0.77
CA THR A 44 -5.11 10.37 1.31
C THR A 44 -6.04 9.16 1.26
N ASP A 45 -7.08 9.16 2.09
CA ASP A 45 -8.12 8.12 2.08
C ASP A 45 -8.77 8.00 0.71
N ASP A 46 -9.02 9.12 0.03
CA ASP A 46 -9.59 9.14 -1.30
C ASP A 46 -8.66 8.50 -2.34
N GLN A 47 -7.34 8.67 -2.24
CA GLN A 47 -6.39 8.01 -3.13
C GLN A 47 -6.37 6.49 -2.90
N ILE A 48 -6.37 6.06 -1.64
CA ILE A 48 -6.38 4.63 -1.29
C ILE A 48 -7.71 3.99 -1.70
N LYS A 49 -8.83 4.68 -1.45
CA LYS A 49 -10.17 4.27 -1.90
C LYS A 49 -10.28 4.26 -3.41
N HIS A 50 -9.69 5.23 -4.11
CA HIS A 50 -9.67 5.25 -5.56
C HIS A 50 -9.00 3.99 -6.11
N ALA A 51 -7.82 3.63 -5.60
CA ALA A 51 -7.12 2.40 -5.97
C ALA A 51 -7.98 1.15 -5.76
N TYR A 52 -8.74 1.09 -4.67
CA TYR A 52 -9.69 0.01 -4.41
C TYR A 52 -10.85 0.01 -5.43
N THR A 53 -11.48 1.17 -5.66
CA THR A 53 -12.61 1.27 -6.63
C THR A 53 -12.20 0.97 -8.07
N GLN A 54 -10.94 1.23 -8.44
CA GLN A 54 -10.39 0.87 -9.75
C GLN A 54 -9.95 -0.60 -9.84
N GLY A 55 -9.98 -1.34 -8.73
CA GLY A 55 -9.54 -2.74 -8.67
C GLY A 55 -8.02 -2.93 -8.75
N TRP A 56 -7.23 -1.89 -8.44
CA TRP A 56 -5.76 -1.98 -8.40
C TRP A 56 -5.27 -2.71 -7.16
N ILE A 57 -6.04 -2.58 -6.07
CA ILE A 57 -5.90 -3.32 -4.83
C ILE A 57 -7.22 -4.02 -4.51
N ASN A 58 -7.16 -5.13 -3.79
CA ASN A 58 -8.35 -5.85 -3.31
C ASN A 58 -8.80 -5.33 -1.93
N GLU A 59 -9.91 -5.87 -1.42
CA GLU A 59 -10.52 -5.46 -0.14
C GLU A 59 -9.58 -5.69 1.06
N GLU A 60 -8.90 -6.83 1.12
CA GLU A 60 -7.93 -7.13 2.18
C GLU A 60 -6.78 -6.10 2.20
N GLN A 61 -6.20 -5.82 1.03
CA GLN A 61 -5.11 -4.84 0.89
C GLN A 61 -5.56 -3.43 1.26
N PHE A 62 -6.78 -3.05 0.88
CA PHE A 62 -7.38 -1.78 1.29
C PHE A 62 -7.52 -1.71 2.81
N ASN A 63 -8.16 -2.70 3.42
CA ASN A 63 -8.38 -2.75 4.87
C ASN A 63 -7.06 -2.73 5.65
N ASP A 64 -6.06 -3.50 5.22
CA ASP A 64 -4.72 -3.49 5.83
C ASP A 64 -4.07 -2.11 5.75
N THR A 65 -4.15 -1.45 4.59
CA THR A 65 -3.59 -0.10 4.41
C THR A 65 -4.28 0.90 5.33
N MET A 66 -5.60 0.82 5.44
CA MET A 66 -6.39 1.69 6.32
C MET A 66 -6.11 1.40 7.79
N ALA A 67 -5.85 0.15 8.17
CA ALA A 67 -5.45 -0.23 9.53
C ALA A 67 -4.08 0.36 9.91
N TYR A 68 -3.12 0.43 8.98
CA TYR A 68 -1.86 1.15 9.22
C TYR A 68 -2.05 2.67 9.37
N LYS A 69 -3.04 3.24 8.67
CA LYS A 69 -3.31 4.69 8.69
C LYS A 69 -4.07 5.11 9.96
N TYR A 70 -5.02 4.30 10.37
CA TYR A 70 -5.86 4.49 11.55
C TYR A 70 -5.72 3.28 12.47
N PRO A 71 -4.56 3.12 13.14
CA PRO A 71 -4.40 2.04 14.09
C PRO A 71 -5.42 2.25 15.20
N THR A 72 -6.37 1.32 15.34
CA THR A 72 -7.29 1.33 16.47
C THR A 72 -6.46 1.06 17.71
N VAL A 73 -6.14 2.11 18.48
CA VAL A 73 -5.57 1.96 19.81
C VAL A 73 -6.67 1.31 20.65
N SER A 74 -6.59 0.00 20.84
CA SER A 74 -7.36 -0.67 21.87
C SER A 74 -6.76 -0.25 23.22
N GLU A 75 -7.37 0.76 23.85
CA GLU A 75 -7.18 1.08 25.27
C GLU A 75 -7.75 -0.01 26.18
#